data_AF-V5GKP0-F1
#
_entry.id   AF-V5GKP0-F1
#
_cell.length_a   1.000
_cell.length_b   1.000
_cell.length_c   1.000
_cell.angle_alpha   90.00
_cell.angle_beta   90.00
_cell.angle_gamma   90.00
#
_symmetry.space_group_name_H-M   'P 1'
#
loop_
_entity.id
_entity.type
_entity.pdbx_description
1 polymer ?
#
loop_
_entity_poly.entity_id
_entity_poly.type
_entity_poly.pdbx_seq_one_letter_code
_entity_poly.pdbx_strand_id
1 'polypeptide(L)'
;LINGSKFDLRLYVLVTSFNPLRIYLYPDGLARFASAKYSDDAKDLKDRYMHLTNYSINKLSSQYTANEDANACQGHKWTVSKLMEYLEDTGVDTKALWKNLEQLVIKTIIACEDPITQLCEENMNNHYNCYE
;
A
#
# COMPACT_ATOMS: atom_id res chain seq x y z
N LEU A 1 -8.04 3.15 12.56
CA LEU A 1 -7.80 4.58 12.25
C LEU A 1 -6.57 5.03 13.00
N ILE A 2 -5.76 5.94 12.46
CA ILE A 2 -4.63 6.54 13.17
C ILE A 2 -4.92 8.03 13.30
N ASN A 3 -4.87 8.57 14.52
CA ASN A 3 -5.24 9.95 14.84
C ASN A 3 -6.64 10.37 14.34
N GLY A 4 -7.56 9.42 14.21
CA GLY A 4 -8.90 9.65 13.68
C GLY A 4 -8.98 9.73 12.15
N SER A 5 -7.88 9.56 11.41
CA SER A 5 -7.87 9.51 9.95
C SER A 5 -7.83 8.08 9.41
N LYS A 6 -8.52 7.86 8.28
CA LYS A 6 -8.40 6.65 7.49
C LYS A 6 -7.05 6.63 6.78
N PHE A 7 -6.47 5.45 6.57
CA PHE A 7 -5.24 5.32 5.82
C PHE A 7 -5.25 4.08 4.94
N ASP A 8 -4.41 4.09 3.91
CA ASP A 8 -4.10 2.93 3.09
C ASP A 8 -2.59 2.69 3.04
N LEU A 9 -2.22 1.47 2.63
CA LEU A 9 -0.83 1.07 2.42
C LEU A 9 -0.58 0.82 0.94
N ARG A 10 0.50 1.43 0.44
CA ARG A 10 1.10 1.12 -0.85
C ARG A 10 2.38 0.33 -0.62
N LEU A 11 2.31 -0.98 -0.87
CA LEU A 11 3.48 -1.85 -0.96
C LEU A 11 3.96 -1.89 -2.41
N TYR A 12 5.27 -2.02 -2.59
CA TYR A 12 5.89 -2.19 -3.90
C TYR A 12 6.36 -3.62 -4.05
N VAL A 13 5.84 -4.31 -5.06
CA VAL A 13 6.15 -5.70 -5.36
C VAL A 13 6.65 -5.74 -6.79
N LEU A 14 7.77 -6.42 -7.01
CA LEU A 14 8.36 -6.66 -8.32
C LEU A 14 8.26 -8.15 -8.63
N VAL A 15 7.66 -8.50 -9.76
CA VAL A 15 7.64 -9.86 -10.29
C VAL A 15 8.56 -9.90 -11.50
N THR A 16 9.65 -10.65 -11.39
CA THR A 16 10.67 -10.75 -12.45
C THR A 16 10.48 -11.95 -13.36
N SER A 17 9.68 -12.93 -12.93
CA SER A 17 9.41 -14.15 -13.67
C SER A 17 8.17 -14.80 -13.08
N PHE A 18 7.33 -15.36 -13.94
CA PHE A 18 6.19 -16.21 -13.55
C PHE A 18 6.53 -17.70 -13.66
N ASN A 19 7.54 -18.07 -14.45
CA ASN A 19 7.99 -19.45 -14.60
C ASN A 19 9.53 -19.51 -14.72
N PRO A 20 10.28 -19.82 -13.64
CA PRO A 20 9.79 -20.05 -12.28
C PRO A 20 9.36 -18.75 -11.58
N LEU A 21 8.30 -18.79 -10.78
CA LEU A 21 7.77 -17.61 -10.08
C LEU A 21 8.81 -16.95 -9.15
N ARG A 22 9.06 -15.65 -9.36
CA ARG A 22 10.02 -14.83 -8.61
C ARG A 22 9.41 -13.49 -8.23
N ILE A 23 9.08 -13.36 -6.94
CA ILE A 23 8.44 -12.20 -6.33
C ILE A 23 9.42 -11.52 -5.37
N TYR A 24 9.56 -10.20 -5.48
CA TYR A 24 10.34 -9.36 -4.58
C TYR A 24 9.43 -8.32 -3.95
N LEU A 25 9.32 -8.34 -2.62
CA LEU A 25 8.65 -7.28 -1.87
C LEU A 25 9.69 -6.25 -1.43
N TYR A 26 9.48 -4.99 -1.79
CA TYR A 26 10.32 -3.90 -1.29
C TYR A 26 10.07 -3.74 0.22
N PRO A 27 11.13 -3.63 1.07
CA PRO A 27 10.98 -3.59 2.52
C PRO A 27 10.27 -2.33 3.05
N ASP A 28 10.04 -1.33 2.19
CA ASP A 28 9.30 -0.13 2.55
C ASP A 28 8.17 0.16 1.54
N GLY A 29 7.35 1.15 1.85
CA GLY A 29 6.23 1.57 1.04
C GLY A 29 5.74 2.95 1.47
N LEU A 30 4.50 3.26 1.14
CA LEU A 30 3.86 4.49 1.56
C LEU A 30 2.57 4.20 2.31
N ALA A 31 2.46 4.74 3.52
CA ALA A 31 1.20 4.88 4.22
C ALA A 31 0.58 6.24 3.88
N ARG A 32 -0.63 6.24 3.34
CA ARG A 32 -1.33 7.45 2.88
C ARG A 32 -2.55 7.70 3.73
N PHE A 33 -2.64 8.87 4.33
CA PHE A 33 -3.73 9.25 5.22
C PHE A 33 -4.75 10.12 4.49
N ALA A 34 -6.01 9.96 4.87
CA ALA A 34 -7.08 10.88 4.51
C ALA A 34 -6.89 12.21 5.22
N SER A 35 -7.10 13.31 4.49
CA SER A 35 -6.91 14.67 5.01
C SER A 35 -7.97 15.07 6.03
N ALA A 36 -9.19 14.51 5.91
CA ALA A 36 -10.27 14.70 6.86
C ALA A 36 -10.38 13.54 7.87
N LYS A 37 -10.83 13.85 9.09
CA LYS A 37 -11.11 12.84 10.13
C LYS A 37 -12.30 11.98 9.72
N TYR A 38 -12.18 10.68 9.98
CA TYR A 38 -13.20 9.70 9.66
C TYR A 38 -14.44 9.86 10.56
N SER A 39 -15.62 9.83 9.93
CA SER A 39 -16.95 9.88 10.52
C SER A 39 -17.85 8.87 9.79
N ASP A 40 -18.66 8.12 10.55
CA ASP A 40 -19.65 7.17 10.02
C ASP A 40 -21.02 7.83 9.80
N ASP A 41 -21.15 9.14 10.03
CA ASP A 41 -22.41 9.85 9.86
C ASP A 41 -22.83 9.88 8.38
N ALA A 42 -24.10 9.57 8.12
CA ALA A 42 -24.66 9.53 6.76
C ALA A 42 -24.54 10.86 6.01
N LYS A 43 -24.37 11.98 6.74
CA LYS A 43 -24.16 13.32 6.19
C LYS A 43 -22.76 13.49 5.58
N ASP A 44 -21.79 12.76 6.11
CA ASP A 44 -20.37 12.87 5.75
C ASP A 44 -19.95 11.86 4.68
N LEU A 45 -20.87 10.99 4.24
CA LEU A 45 -20.63 10.01 3.17
C LEU A 45 -20.25 10.65 1.82
N LYS A 46 -20.65 11.90 1.59
CA LYS A 46 -20.28 12.65 0.37
C LYS A 46 -18.87 13.24 0.43
N ASP A 47 -18.22 13.24 1.59
CA ASP A 47 -16.87 13.78 1.74
C ASP A 47 -15.82 12.80 1.22
N ARG A 48 -15.36 13.08 -0.01
CA ARG A 48 -14.34 12.28 -0.68
C ARG A 48 -12.96 12.41 -0.01
N TYR A 49 -12.69 13.48 0.72
CA TYR A 49 -11.41 13.71 1.41
C TYR A 49 -11.29 12.89 2.70
N MET A 50 -12.40 12.33 3.17
CA MET A 50 -12.48 11.43 4.32
C MET A 50 -12.38 9.95 3.91
N HIS A 51 -13.11 9.56 2.86
CA HIS A 51 -13.26 8.15 2.48
C HIS A 51 -12.22 7.65 1.50
N LEU A 52 -11.66 8.55 0.69
CA LEU A 52 -10.61 8.24 -0.28
C LEU A 52 -9.27 8.74 0.26
N THR A 53 -8.30 7.84 0.31
CA THR A 53 -6.92 8.11 0.76
C THR A 53 -5.98 8.41 -0.41
N ASN A 54 -6.52 8.49 -1.63
CA ASN A 54 -5.75 8.79 -2.84
C ASN A 54 -5.12 10.18 -2.76
N TYR A 55 -3.81 10.25 -3.05
CA TYR A 55 -3.05 11.50 -3.09
C TYR A 55 -3.62 12.51 -4.10
N SER A 56 -4.02 12.05 -5.28
CA SER A 56 -4.58 12.92 -6.35
C SER A 56 -5.82 13.69 -5.90
N ILE A 57 -6.55 13.15 -4.91
CA ILE A 57 -7.75 13.75 -4.34
C ILE A 57 -7.35 14.58 -3.11
N ASN A 58 -6.62 14.00 -2.15
CA ASN A 58 -6.30 14.70 -0.91
C ASN A 58 -5.40 15.92 -1.08
N LYS A 59 -4.52 15.96 -2.10
CA LYS A 59 -3.67 17.13 -2.36
C LYS A 59 -4.46 18.42 -2.64
N LEU A 60 -5.74 18.30 -3.02
CA LEU A 60 -6.64 19.43 -3.30
C LEU A 60 -7.39 19.90 -2.06
N SER A 61 -7.26 19.19 -0.94
CA SER A 61 -7.85 19.58 0.34
C SER A 61 -7.03 20.70 0.98
N SER A 62 -7.71 21.71 1.53
CA SER A 62 -7.06 22.76 2.34
C SER A 62 -6.47 22.23 3.65
N GLN A 63 -6.87 21.03 4.08
CA GLN A 63 -6.37 20.36 5.29
C GLN A 63 -5.20 19.41 4.99
N TYR A 64 -4.75 19.32 3.74
CA TYR A 64 -3.62 18.49 3.37
C TYR A 64 -2.31 19.16 3.77
N THR A 65 -1.62 18.57 4.75
CA THR A 65 -0.24 18.88 5.07
C THR A 65 0.67 17.83 4.42
N ALA A 66 1.53 18.28 3.50
CA ALA A 66 2.59 17.45 2.98
C ALA A 66 3.57 17.12 4.11
N ASN A 67 4.05 15.89 4.17
CA ASN A 67 5.20 15.57 4.99
C ASN A 67 6.43 16.04 4.22
N GLU A 68 7.08 17.11 4.71
CA GLU A 68 8.29 17.67 4.08
C GLU A 68 9.55 16.86 4.42
N ASP A 69 9.49 16.03 5.46
CA ASP A 69 10.58 15.15 5.88
C ASP A 69 10.13 13.68 5.84
N ALA A 70 10.83 12.87 5.05
CA ALA A 70 10.57 11.44 4.93
C ALA A 70 10.73 10.66 6.25
N ASN A 71 11.47 11.21 7.21
CA ASN A 71 11.71 10.61 8.52
C ASN A 71 10.75 11.10 9.61
N ALA A 72 9.95 12.13 9.34
CA ALA A 72 9.01 12.66 10.30
C ALA A 72 7.67 11.92 10.24
N CYS A 73 7.03 11.71 11.40
CA CYS A 73 5.64 11.24 11.47
C CYS A 73 4.65 12.42 11.38
N GLN A 74 4.90 13.37 10.48
CA GLN A 74 4.10 14.58 10.32
C GLN A 74 3.36 14.55 8.97
N GLY A 75 2.17 15.16 8.89
CA GLY A 75 1.39 15.19 7.65
C GLY A 75 0.77 13.85 7.21
N HIS A 76 0.26 13.81 5.97
CA HIS A 76 -0.64 12.74 5.48
C HIS A 76 0.06 11.65 4.65
N LYS A 77 1.40 11.58 4.71
CA LYS A 77 2.20 10.59 3.98
C LYS A 77 3.35 10.12 4.86
N TRP A 78 3.31 8.87 5.29
CA TRP A 78 4.39 8.24 6.06
C TRP A 78 5.04 7.14 5.23
N THR A 79 6.28 6.78 5.55
CA THR A 79 6.87 5.52 5.10
C THR A 79 6.23 4.37 5.87
N VAL A 80 6.22 3.16 5.28
CA VAL A 80 5.71 1.98 5.98
C VAL A 80 6.62 1.66 7.17
N SER A 81 7.93 1.86 7.04
CA SER A 81 8.87 1.75 8.16
C SER A 81 8.44 2.58 9.38
N LYS A 82 8.09 3.86 9.17
CA LYS A 82 7.61 4.74 10.26
C LYS A 82 6.26 4.34 10.81
N LEU A 83 5.37 3.85 9.95
CA LEU A 83 4.10 3.29 10.41
C LEU A 83 4.32 2.06 11.30
N MET A 84 5.26 1.18 10.95
CA MET A 84 5.59 0.01 11.75
C MET A 84 6.17 0.43 13.11
N GLU A 85 7.12 1.37 13.16
CA GLU A 85 7.62 1.92 14.44
C GLU A 85 6.47 2.46 15.31
N TYR A 86 5.56 3.25 14.74
CA TYR A 86 4.39 3.77 15.45
C TYR A 86 3.46 2.65 15.96
N LEU A 87 3.26 1.59 15.16
CA LEU A 87 2.43 0.45 15.55
C LEU A 87 3.10 -0.38 16.67
N GLU A 88 4.41 -0.53 16.64
CA GLU A 88 5.17 -1.21 17.69
C GLU A 88 5.09 -0.45 19.01
N ASP A 89 5.23 0.88 18.99
CA ASP A 89 5.07 1.76 20.15
C ASP A 89 3.65 1.71 20.74
N THR A 90 2.63 1.43 19.93
CA THR A 90 1.24 1.24 20.38
C THR A 90 0.92 -0.19 20.82
N GLY A 91 1.92 -1.09 20.81
CA GLY A 91 1.82 -2.47 21.30
C GLY A 91 1.32 -3.49 20.26
N VAL A 92 1.36 -3.16 18.97
CA VAL A 92 0.99 -4.07 17.88
C VAL A 92 2.19 -4.95 17.49
N ASP A 93 1.95 -6.25 17.27
CA ASP A 93 2.97 -7.16 16.74
C ASP A 93 3.21 -6.89 15.24
N THR A 94 4.15 -6.02 14.95
CA THR A 94 4.53 -5.60 13.59
C THR A 94 5.20 -6.72 12.80
N LYS A 95 5.87 -7.67 13.47
CA LYS A 95 6.49 -8.82 12.81
C LYS A 95 5.44 -9.78 12.27
N ALA A 96 4.41 -10.08 13.07
CA ALA A 96 3.28 -10.87 12.61
C ALA A 96 2.49 -10.15 11.51
N LEU A 97 2.30 -8.83 11.64
CA LEU A 97 1.64 -8.02 10.62
C LEU A 97 2.39 -8.08 9.28
N TRP A 98 3.71 -7.86 9.28
CA TRP A 98 4.52 -7.91 8.08
C TRP A 98 4.49 -9.28 7.41
N LYS A 99 4.59 -10.36 8.20
CA LYS A 99 4.47 -11.73 7.70
C LYS A 99 3.10 -11.97 7.04
N ASN A 100 2.02 -11.43 7.61
CA ASN A 100 0.69 -11.53 7.02
C ASN A 100 0.58 -10.75 5.70
N LEU A 101 1.24 -9.59 5.59
CA LEU A 101 1.31 -8.82 4.34
C LEU A 101 2.10 -9.57 3.26
N GLU A 102 3.24 -10.18 3.61
CA GLU A 102 4.00 -11.04 2.69
C GLU A 102 3.14 -12.20 2.17
N GLN A 103 2.41 -12.87 3.07
CA GLN A 103 1.51 -13.96 2.70
C GLN A 103 0.35 -13.49 1.81
N LEU A 104 -0.18 -12.29 2.06
CA LEU A 104 -1.21 -11.69 1.21
C LEU A 104 -0.67 -11.48 -0.21
N VAL A 105 0.51 -10.87 -0.34
CA VAL A 105 1.15 -10.61 -1.65
C VAL A 105 1.40 -11.92 -2.39
N ILE A 106 2.00 -12.91 -1.74
CA ILE A 106 2.31 -14.20 -2.36
C ILE A 106 1.04 -14.89 -2.87
N LYS A 107 0.00 -14.97 -2.02
CA LYS A 107 -1.25 -15.64 -2.40
C LYS A 107 -2.00 -14.91 -3.52
N THR A 108 -1.98 -13.58 -3.52
CA THR A 108 -2.59 -12.78 -4.59
C THR A 108 -1.89 -13.01 -5.92
N ILE A 109 -0.55 -13.10 -5.94
CA ILE A 109 0.20 -13.35 -7.18
C ILE A 109 0.00 -14.78 -7.66
N ILE A 110 0.05 -15.77 -6.76
CA ILE A 110 -0.21 -17.18 -7.11
C ILE A 110 -1.61 -17.34 -7.71
N ALA A 111 -2.62 -16.66 -7.17
CA ALA A 111 -3.99 -16.72 -7.71
C ALA A 111 -4.10 -16.23 -9.16
N CYS A 112 -3.14 -15.43 -9.63
CA CYS A 112 -3.08 -14.93 -11.00
C CYS A 112 -1.97 -15.60 -11.84
N GLU A 113 -1.19 -16.52 -11.26
CA GLU A 113 -0.03 -17.13 -11.93
C GLU A 113 -0.43 -17.92 -13.17
N ASP A 114 -1.41 -18.83 -13.05
CA ASP A 114 -1.89 -19.66 -14.15
C ASP A 114 -2.31 -18.86 -15.40
N PRO A 115 -3.25 -17.89 -15.31
CA PRO A 115 -3.66 -17.14 -16.49
C PRO A 115 -2.55 -16.25 -17.04
N ILE A 116 -1.66 -15.71 -16.20
CA ILE A 116 -0.54 -14.90 -16.66
C ILE A 116 0.49 -15.77 -17.37
N THR A 117 0.82 -16.94 -16.84
CA THR A 117 1.80 -17.86 -17.42
C THR A 117 1.35 -18.34 -18.79
N GLN A 118 0.06 -18.70 -18.94
CA GLN A 118 -0.49 -19.09 -20.24
C GLN A 118 -0.34 -17.95 -21.28
N LEU A 119 -0.71 -16.72 -20.93
CA LEU A 119 -0.57 -15.58 -21.82
C LEU A 119 0.90 -15.25 -22.13
N CYS A 120 1.80 -15.45 -21.16
CA CYS A 120 3.23 -15.29 -21.33
C CYS A 120 3.78 -16.28 -22.35
N GLU A 121 3.39 -17.56 -22.29
CA GLU A 121 3.82 -18.60 -23.24
C GLU A 121 3.28 -18.36 -24.66
N GLU A 122 2.05 -17.85 -24.78
CA GLU A 122 1.43 -17.57 -26.08
C GLU A 122 2.04 -16.33 -26.76
N ASN A 123 2.48 -15.33 -26.00
CA ASN A 123 2.81 -14.00 -26.54
C ASN A 123 4.28 -13.60 -26.38
N MET A 124 5.09 -14.31 -25.58
CA MET A 124 6.51 -13.99 -25.39
C MET A 124 7.45 -15.00 -26.02
N ASN A 125 8.36 -14.48 -26.84
CA ASN A 125 9.47 -15.26 -27.41
C ASN A 125 10.63 -15.51 -26.42
N ASN A 126 10.67 -14.81 -25.27
CA ASN A 126 11.73 -14.94 -24.27
C ASN A 126 11.22 -14.61 -22.85
N HIS A 127 11.60 -15.43 -21.87
CA HIS A 127 11.26 -15.29 -20.45
C HIS A 127 11.73 -13.99 -19.78
N TYR A 128 12.68 -13.25 -20.39
CA TYR A 128 13.21 -11.99 -19.87
C TYR A 128 12.46 -10.73 -20.34
N ASN A 129 11.37 -10.87 -21.11
CA ASN A 129 10.71 -9.73 -21.75
C ASN A 129 9.56 -9.11 -20.93
N CYS A 130 9.17 -9.69 -19.79
CA CYS A 130 8.14 -9.13 -18.91
C CYS A 130 8.65 -9.01 -17.47
N TYR A 131 8.46 -7.82 -16.91
CA TYR A 131 8.61 -7.52 -15.49
C TYR A 131 7.49 -6.54 -15.10
N GLU A 132 6.94 -6.68 -13.91
CA GLU A 132 5.92 -5.78 -13.35
C GLU A 132 6.22 -5.45 -11.90
#